data_AF-A0A832SYC9-F1
#
_entry.id   AF-A0A832SYC9-F1
#
_cell.length_a   1.000
_cell.length_b   1.000
_cell.length_c   1.000
_cell.angle_alpha   90.00
_cell.angle_beta   90.00
_cell.angle_gamma   90.00
#
_symmetry.space_group_name_H-M   'P 1'
#
loop_
_entity.id
_entity.type
_entity.pdbx_description
1 polymer ?
#
loop_
_entity_poly.entity_id
_entity_poly.type
_entity_poly.pdbx_seq_one_letter_code
_entity_poly.pdbx_strand_id
1 'polypeptide(L)'
;MLLAAGFVPSLLSLSALKSRALRKGVWFRLDPAARALVDATLLYLKRGGVIKSPALINALRAVAERILSSTSPLRVLAKAVGMAIARARGIQADEERAIALGIQWINTPKQWRPQVAD
;
A
#
# COMPACT_ATOMS: atom_id res chain seq x y z
N MET A 1 -2.23 6.72 1.20
CA MET A 1 -1.33 5.62 1.61
C MET A 1 -1.95 4.90 2.80
N LEU A 2 -2.85 3.96 2.57
CA LEU A 2 -3.62 3.36 3.66
C LEU A 2 -2.96 2.09 4.19
N LEU A 3 -2.39 1.28 3.30
CA LEU A 3 -1.81 -0.01 3.66
C LEU A 3 -0.33 0.10 4.05
N ALA A 4 0.38 1.06 3.46
CA ALA A 4 1.79 1.31 3.69
C ALA A 4 2.06 2.40 4.74
N ALA A 5 1.06 2.82 5.53
CA ALA A 5 1.19 3.90 6.52
C ALA A 5 2.27 3.64 7.60
N GLY A 6 2.62 2.37 7.85
CA GLY A 6 3.73 1.96 8.73
C GLY A 6 4.92 1.37 7.98
N PHE A 7 4.97 1.45 6.66
CA PHE A 7 6.04 0.83 5.88
C PHE A 7 7.33 1.64 6.00
N VAL A 8 8.34 1.02 6.64
CA VAL A 8 9.71 1.53 6.69
C VAL A 8 10.54 0.72 5.70
N PRO A 9 11.12 1.33 4.66
CA PRO A 9 11.95 0.62 3.69
C PRO A 9 13.27 0.17 4.35
N SER A 10 13.33 -1.10 4.72
CA SER A 10 14.50 -1.77 5.26
C SER A 10 14.79 -3.02 4.43
N LEU A 11 15.97 -3.62 4.60
CA LEU A 11 16.34 -4.80 3.83
C LEU A 11 15.31 -5.93 4.03
N LEU A 12 14.87 -6.13 5.28
CA LEU A 12 13.88 -7.15 5.63
C LEU A 12 12.51 -6.84 5.03
N SER A 13 12.00 -5.61 5.22
CA SER A 13 10.65 -5.26 4.76
C SER A 13 10.54 -5.25 3.24
N LEU A 14 11.54 -4.73 2.52
CA LEU A 14 11.58 -4.74 1.06
C LEU A 14 11.75 -6.16 0.51
N SER A 15 12.56 -7.00 1.13
CA SER A 15 12.75 -8.39 0.72
C SER A 15 11.44 -9.20 0.87
N ALA A 16 10.76 -9.04 2.01
CA ALA A 16 9.47 -9.67 2.26
C ALA A 16 8.39 -9.17 1.27
N LEU A 17 8.35 -7.86 1.01
CA LEU A 17 7.44 -7.24 0.05
C LEU A 17 7.66 -7.79 -1.37
N LYS A 18 8.91 -7.83 -1.84
CA LYS A 18 9.27 -8.39 -3.16
C LYS A 18 8.90 -9.87 -3.24
N SER A 19 9.23 -10.65 -2.22
CA SER A 19 8.90 -12.08 -2.16
C SER A 19 7.39 -12.33 -2.23
N ARG A 20 6.59 -11.54 -1.49
CA ARG A 20 5.13 -11.59 -1.55
C ARG A 20 4.60 -11.24 -2.95
N ALA A 21 5.13 -10.17 -3.56
CA ALA A 21 4.74 -9.73 -4.89
C ALA A 21 5.02 -10.81 -5.96
N LEU A 22 6.16 -11.49 -5.86
CA LEU A 22 6.53 -12.61 -6.74
C LEU A 22 5.59 -13.80 -6.56
N ARG A 23 5.37 -14.25 -5.31
CA ARG A 23 4.46 -15.38 -5.01
C ARG A 23 3.02 -15.15 -5.49
N LYS A 24 2.57 -13.91 -5.52
CA LYS A 24 1.21 -13.53 -5.96
C LYS A 24 1.15 -13.07 -7.42
N GLY A 25 2.25 -13.18 -8.18
CA GLY A 25 2.30 -12.78 -9.59
C GLY A 25 2.03 -11.29 -9.86
N VAL A 26 2.16 -10.43 -8.84
CA VAL A 26 1.99 -8.98 -8.98
C VAL A 26 3.27 -8.32 -9.48
N TRP A 27 4.43 -8.89 -9.17
CA TRP A 27 5.73 -8.30 -9.47
C TRP A 27 5.88 -7.89 -10.95
N PHE A 28 5.52 -8.77 -11.88
CA PHE A 28 5.64 -8.52 -13.32
C PHE A 28 4.57 -7.59 -13.89
N ARG A 29 3.51 -7.29 -13.13
CA ARG A 29 2.47 -6.31 -13.48
C ARG A 29 2.83 -4.88 -13.06
N LEU A 30 3.88 -4.71 -12.25
CA LEU A 30 4.41 -3.40 -11.91
C LEU A 30 5.19 -2.81 -13.09
N ASP A 31 5.22 -1.48 -13.15
CA ASP A 31 6.01 -0.78 -14.15
C ASP A 31 7.52 -1.11 -13.97
N PRO A 32 8.31 -1.10 -15.07
CA PRO A 32 9.74 -1.42 -15.00
C PRO A 32 10.52 -0.52 -14.03
N ALA A 33 10.18 0.76 -13.91
CA ALA A 33 10.88 1.70 -13.04
C ALA A 33 10.64 1.39 -11.55
N ALA A 34 9.42 1.03 -11.16
CA ALA A 34 9.09 0.59 -9.81
C ALA A 34 9.86 -0.68 -9.42
N ARG A 35 9.98 -1.65 -10.35
CA ARG A 35 10.79 -2.86 -10.13
C ARG A 35 12.26 -2.51 -9.95
N ALA A 36 12.81 -1.70 -10.84
CA ALA A 36 14.20 -1.26 -10.78
C ALA A 36 14.51 -0.49 -9.49
N LEU A 37 13.59 0.38 -9.03
CA LEU A 37 13.72 1.13 -7.79
C LEU A 37 13.87 0.19 -6.59
N VAL A 38 13.00 -0.82 -6.48
CA VAL A 38 13.04 -1.80 -5.38
C VAL A 38 14.32 -2.65 -5.46
N ASP A 39 14.72 -3.10 -6.65
CA ASP A 39 15.89 -3.95 -6.84
C ASP A 39 17.20 -3.22 -6.56
N ALA A 40 17.35 -1.99 -7.06
CA ALA A 40 18.49 -1.12 -6.76
C ALA A 40 18.58 -0.81 -5.26
N THR A 41 17.44 -0.51 -4.63
CA THR A 41 17.39 -0.25 -3.19
C THR A 41 17.78 -1.48 -2.38
N LEU A 42 17.27 -2.66 -2.74
CA LEU A 42 17.67 -3.93 -2.09
C LEU A 42 19.18 -4.17 -2.22
N LEU A 43 19.76 -3.94 -3.40
CA LEU A 43 21.20 -4.07 -3.61
C LEU A 43 22.00 -3.10 -2.72
N TYR A 44 21.58 -1.84 -2.66
CA TYR A 44 22.20 -0.82 -1.82
C TYR A 44 22.17 -1.19 -0.33
N LEU A 45 21.01 -1.63 0.17
CA LEU A 45 20.84 -2.05 1.57
C LEU A 45 21.64 -3.32 1.90
N LYS A 46 21.74 -4.29 0.97
CA LYS A 46 22.59 -5.48 1.15
C LYS A 46 24.06 -5.15 1.34
N ARG A 47 24.53 -4.02 0.80
CA ARG A 47 25.90 -3.53 0.96
C ARG A 47 26.11 -2.71 2.25
N GLY A 48 25.12 -2.64 3.14
CA GLY A 48 25.18 -1.87 4.37
C GLY A 48 24.79 -0.39 4.21
N GLY A 49 24.20 -0.02 3.07
CA GLY A 49 23.74 1.35 2.82
C GLY A 49 22.59 1.76 3.75
N VAL A 50 22.47 3.07 4.01
CA VAL A 50 21.41 3.65 4.85
C VAL A 50 20.64 4.70 4.05
N ILE A 51 19.32 4.50 3.94
CA ILE A 51 18.45 5.43 3.21
C ILE A 51 18.12 6.61 4.12
N LYS A 52 18.64 7.79 3.80
CA LYS A 52 18.28 9.05 4.47
C LYS A 52 17.34 9.93 3.65
N SER A 53 17.26 9.70 2.34
CA SER A 53 16.47 10.55 1.43
C SER A 53 14.96 10.35 1.66
N PRO A 54 14.22 11.40 2.05
CA PRO A 54 12.77 11.30 2.25
C PRO A 54 12.02 11.06 0.93
N ALA A 55 12.53 11.60 -0.19
CA ALA A 55 11.96 11.37 -1.51
C ALA A 55 12.02 9.89 -1.91
N LEU A 56 13.15 9.23 -1.65
CA LEU A 56 13.30 7.79 -1.91
C LEU A 56 12.37 6.95 -1.02
N ILE A 57 12.25 7.31 0.26
CA ILE A 57 11.34 6.63 1.19
C ILE A 57 9.89 6.73 0.70
N ASN A 58 9.46 7.91 0.28
CA ASN A 58 8.10 8.13 -0.22
C ASN A 58 7.84 7.38 -1.54
N ALA A 59 8.81 7.37 -2.45
CA ALA A 59 8.72 6.59 -3.69
C ALA A 59 8.58 5.08 -3.40
N LEU A 60 9.38 4.54 -2.46
CA LEU A 60 9.32 3.14 -2.05
C LEU A 60 7.99 2.81 -1.35
N ARG A 61 7.46 3.71 -0.51
CA ARG A 61 6.14 3.56 0.10
C ARG A 61 5.03 3.53 -0.95
N ALA A 62 5.12 4.33 -2.01
CA ALA A 62 4.13 4.32 -3.09
C ALA A 62 4.14 2.98 -3.84
N VAL A 63 5.33 2.42 -4.10
CA VAL A 63 5.45 1.07 -4.69
C VAL A 63 4.91 0.02 -3.72
N ALA A 64 5.21 0.11 -2.43
CA ALA A 64 4.69 -0.79 -1.41
C ALA A 64 3.17 -0.75 -1.32
N GLU A 65 2.55 0.43 -1.37
CA GLU A 65 1.09 0.59 -1.41
C GLU A 65 0.48 -0.15 -2.61
N ARG A 66 1.06 -0.02 -3.81
CA ARG A 66 0.60 -0.70 -5.03
C ARG A 66 0.71 -2.23 -4.93
N ILE A 67 1.80 -2.72 -4.34
CA ILE A 67 2.00 -4.16 -4.12
C ILE A 67 1.00 -4.67 -3.07
N LEU A 68 0.85 -3.97 -1.96
CA LEU A 68 -0.06 -4.37 -0.89
C LEU A 68 -1.50 -4.32 -1.35
N SER A 69 -1.91 -3.30 -2.11
CA SER A 69 -3.28 -3.21 -2.65
C SER A 69 -3.59 -4.36 -3.60
N SER A 70 -2.62 -4.76 -4.42
CA SER A 70 -2.79 -5.85 -5.40
C SER A 70 -2.68 -7.25 -4.79
N THR A 71 -2.09 -7.40 -3.61
CA THR A 71 -1.86 -8.70 -2.96
C THR A 71 -2.67 -8.92 -1.68
N SER A 72 -3.38 -7.90 -1.19
CA SER A 72 -4.17 -8.02 0.04
C SER A 72 -5.57 -8.55 -0.25
N PRO A 73 -6.14 -9.37 0.64
CA PRO A 73 -7.53 -9.78 0.54
C PRO A 73 -8.46 -8.56 0.51
N LEU A 74 -9.53 -8.64 -0.29
CA LEU A 74 -10.51 -7.55 -0.43
C LEU A 74 -11.05 -7.07 0.92
N ARG A 75 -11.27 -7.98 1.87
CA ARG A 75 -11.74 -7.65 3.23
C ARG A 75 -10.79 -6.71 3.97
N VAL A 76 -9.48 -6.92 3.84
CA VAL A 76 -8.46 -6.06 4.48
C VAL A 76 -8.44 -4.68 3.82
N LEU A 77 -8.55 -4.63 2.48
CA LEU A 77 -8.65 -3.38 1.73
C LEU A 77 -9.89 -2.59 2.15
N ALA A 78 -11.04 -3.26 2.18
CA ALA A 78 -12.30 -2.67 2.59
C ALA A 78 -12.24 -2.14 4.02
N LYS A 79 -11.72 -2.91 4.98
CA LYS A 79 -11.53 -2.43 6.36
C LYS A 79 -10.69 -1.16 6.40
N ALA A 80 -9.54 -1.14 5.73
CA ALA A 80 -8.65 0.02 5.72
C ALA A 80 -9.30 1.25 5.09
N VAL A 81 -9.96 1.09 3.93
CA VAL A 81 -10.69 2.16 3.24
C VAL A 81 -11.84 2.68 4.10
N GLY A 82 -12.66 1.79 4.66
CA GLY A 82 -13.80 2.20 5.47
C GLY A 82 -13.41 2.87 6.78
N MET A 83 -12.31 2.44 7.42
CA MET A 83 -11.75 3.16 8.58
C MET A 83 -11.30 4.57 8.22
N ALA A 84 -10.67 4.75 7.05
CA ALA A 84 -10.26 6.07 6.58
C ALA A 84 -11.49 6.97 6.31
N ILE A 85 -12.52 6.43 5.66
CA ILE A 85 -13.79 7.14 5.41
C ILE A 85 -14.49 7.50 6.73
N ALA A 86 -14.55 6.56 7.67
CA ALA A 86 -15.17 6.78 8.97
C ALA A 86 -14.46 7.89 9.73
N ARG A 87 -13.12 7.87 9.77
CA ARG A 87 -12.30 8.93 10.37
C ARG A 87 -12.54 10.29 9.70
N ALA A 88 -12.55 10.34 8.37
CA ALA A 88 -12.77 11.59 7.61
C ALA A 88 -14.17 12.18 7.85
N ARG A 89 -15.16 11.34 8.15
CA ARG A 89 -16.55 11.76 8.43
C ARG A 89 -16.87 11.90 9.92
N GLY A 90 -15.90 11.68 10.80
CA GLY A 90 -16.13 11.71 12.26
C GLY A 90 -17.08 10.61 12.77
N ILE A 91 -17.22 9.51 12.03
CA ILE A 91 -18.12 8.41 12.38
C ILE A 91 -17.34 7.37 13.20
N GLN A 92 -17.88 6.95 14.34
CA GLN A 92 -17.39 5.73 15.01
C GLN A 92 -17.79 4.51 14.18
N ALA A 93 -16.80 3.77 13.70
CA ALA A 93 -16.99 2.57 12.91
C ALA A 93 -16.37 1.36 13.61
N ASP A 94 -17.22 0.41 13.98
CA ASP A 94 -16.79 -0.95 14.33
C ASP A 94 -16.24 -1.67 13.09
N GLU A 95 -15.57 -2.80 13.28
CA GLU A 95 -14.91 -3.52 12.20
C GLU A 95 -15.87 -3.88 11.05
N GLU A 96 -17.06 -4.38 11.35
CA GLU A 96 -18.06 -4.73 10.33
C GLU A 96 -18.54 -3.49 9.56
N ARG A 97 -18.77 -2.38 10.28
CA ARG A 97 -19.19 -1.12 9.69
C ARG A 97 -18.11 -0.54 8.79
N ALA A 98 -16.85 -0.63 9.19
CA ALA A 98 -15.71 -0.25 8.37
C ALA A 98 -15.61 -1.11 7.10
N ILE A 99 -15.74 -2.44 7.21
CA ILE A 99 -15.72 -3.32 6.04
C ILE A 99 -16.86 -2.97 5.08
N ALA A 100 -18.09 -2.77 5.58
CA ALA A 100 -19.24 -2.43 4.74
C ALA A 100 -19.03 -1.10 4.00
N LEU A 101 -18.61 -0.05 4.70
CA LEU A 101 -18.28 1.25 4.09
C LEU A 101 -17.18 1.13 3.04
N GLY A 102 -16.15 0.33 3.31
CA GLY A 102 -15.06 0.08 2.37
C GLY A 102 -15.51 -0.65 1.12
N ILE A 103 -16.32 -1.71 1.26
CA ILE A 103 -16.87 -2.46 0.11
C ILE A 103 -17.74 -1.55 -0.74
N GLN A 104 -18.63 -0.77 -0.10
CA GLN A 104 -19.46 0.21 -0.80
C GLN A 104 -18.59 1.16 -1.63
N TRP A 105 -17.58 1.78 -1.01
CA TRP A 105 -16.71 2.72 -1.72
C TRP A 105 -15.88 2.07 -2.84
N ILE A 106 -15.35 0.86 -2.63
CA ILE A 106 -14.60 0.12 -3.65
C ILE A 106 -15.48 -0.16 -4.87
N ASN A 107 -16.73 -0.57 -4.63
CA ASN A 107 -17.71 -0.84 -5.66
C ASN A 107 -18.29 0.42 -6.31
N THR A 108 -18.23 1.57 -5.64
CA THR A 108 -18.66 2.84 -6.23
C THR A 108 -17.74 3.21 -7.40
N PRO A 109 -18.27 3.40 -8.63
CA PRO A 109 -17.49 3.85 -9.77
C PRO A 109 -16.83 5.22 -9.51
N LYS A 110 -15.66 5.47 -10.09
CA LYS A 110 -14.85 6.68 -9.82
C LYS A 110 -15.64 7.99 -9.95
N GLN A 111 -16.53 8.09 -10.93
CA GLN A 111 -17.36 9.29 -11.18
C GLN A 111 -18.37 9.60 -10.05
N TRP A 112 -18.68 8.62 -9.20
CA TRP A 112 -19.64 8.74 -8.10
C TRP A 112 -18.97 8.64 -6.72
N ARG A 113 -17.64 8.53 -6.67
CA ARG A 113 -16.94 8.38 -5.38
C ARG A 113 -16.97 9.73 -4.64
N PRO A 114 -17.47 9.77 -3.40
CA PRO A 114 -17.33 10.95 -2.57
C PRO A 114 -15.84 11.21 -2.33
N GLN A 115 -15.41 12.49 -2.37
CA GLN A 115 -14.05 12.86 -2.03
C GLN A 115 -13.77 12.42 -0.59
N VAL A 116 -12.78 11.55 -0.43
CA VAL A 116 -12.22 11.18 0.88
C VAL A 116 -10.97 12.03 1.00
N ALA A 117 -10.88 12.86 2.05
CA ALA A 117 -9.71 13.70 2.28
C ALA A 117 -8.44 12.84 2.38
N ASP A 118 -7.36 13.28 1.70
CA ASP A 118 -6.06 12.60 1.60
C ASP A 118 -5.32 12.52 2.95
#